data_AF-A0A933PTF6-F1
#
_entry.id   AF-A0A933PTF6-F1
#
_cell.length_a   1.000
_cell.length_b   1.000
_cell.length_c   1.000
_cell.angle_alpha   90.00
_cell.angle_beta   90.00
_cell.angle_gamma   90.00
#
_symmetry.space_group_name_H-M   'P 1'
#
loop_
_entity.id
_entity.type
_entity.pdbx_description
1 polymer ?
#
loop_
_entity_poly.entity_id
_entity_poly.type
_entity_poly.pdbx_seq_one_letter_code
_entity_poly.pdbx_strand_id
1 'polypeptide(L)'
;MYRFVTDALTNVLKEAQDKGKKIDKVFTCGPEVMMGAVGKVAENYNVKCFLSVEKYMKCGIGVCGQCAIDHTGVLACVKGPVMDYDYVKKLSEFGNYHRDAQGKKHHH
;
A
#
# COMPACT_ATOMS: atom_id res chain seq x y z
N MET A 1 1.16 12.58 22.03
CA MET A 1 2.29 12.39 21.11
C MET A 1 2.12 11.04 20.44
N TYR A 2 1.95 11.01 19.12
CA TYR A 2 1.77 9.77 18.35
C TYR A 2 3.12 9.06 18.15
N ARG A 3 3.16 7.74 18.26
CA ARG A 3 4.38 6.94 18.03
C ARG A 3 4.44 6.42 16.59
N PHE A 4 3.29 6.02 16.04
CA PHE A 4 3.16 5.62 14.65
C PHE A 4 2.03 6.37 13.95
N VAL A 5 2.08 6.42 12.62
CA VAL A 5 1.02 7.03 11.80
C VAL A 5 -0.34 6.34 12.02
N THR A 6 -0.35 5.06 12.38
CA THR A 6 -1.56 4.31 12.72
C THR A 6 -2.28 4.88 13.94
N ASP A 7 -1.53 5.39 14.93
CA ASP A 7 -2.13 6.01 16.12
C ASP A 7 -2.83 7.31 15.74
N ALA A 8 -2.17 8.14 14.93
CA ALA A 8 -2.71 9.39 14.43
C ALA A 8 -3.95 9.15 13.55
N LEU A 9 -3.88 8.18 12.64
CA LEU A 9 -4.99 7.80 11.77
C LEU A 9 -6.19 7.30 12.57
N THR A 10 -5.97 6.44 13.56
CA THR A 10 -7.04 5.91 14.41
C THR A 10 -7.78 7.04 15.12
N ASN A 11 -7.05 8.02 15.66
CA ASN A 11 -7.66 9.17 16.31
C ASN A 11 -8.45 10.04 15.34
N VAL A 12 -7.92 10.31 14.14
CA VAL A 12 -8.63 11.10 13.12
C VAL A 12 -9.92 10.41 12.67
N LEU A 13 -9.88 9.10 12.41
CA LEU A 13 -11.06 8.33 12.00
C LEU A 13 -12.12 8.29 13.09
N LYS A 14 -11.70 8.05 14.34
CA LYS A 14 -12.60 8.07 15.50
C LYS A 14 -13.27 9.43 15.68
N GLU A 15 -12.49 10.51 15.67
CA GLU A 15 -13.04 11.86 15.81
C GLU A 15 -14.01 12.22 14.68
N ALA A 16 -13.71 11.79 13.44
CA ALA A 16 -14.62 12.02 12.32
C ALA A 16 -15.95 11.29 12.53
N GLN A 17 -15.90 10.02 12.93
CA GLN A 17 -17.08 9.21 13.23
C GLN A 17 -17.91 9.80 14.37
N ASP A 18 -17.26 10.22 15.47
CA ASP A 18 -17.93 10.85 16.63
C ASP A 18 -18.64 12.17 16.24
N LYS A 19 -18.09 12.90 15.27
CA LYS A 19 -18.66 14.16 14.73
C LYS A 19 -19.66 13.92 13.59
N GLY A 20 -19.99 12.67 13.27
CA GLY A 20 -20.85 12.32 12.13
C GLY A 20 -20.27 12.68 10.77
N LYS A 21 -18.96 12.93 10.68
CA LYS A 21 -18.25 13.19 9.43
C LYS A 21 -17.80 11.89 8.79
N LYS A 22 -18.11 11.73 7.51
CA LYS A 22 -17.66 10.58 6.72
C LYS A 22 -16.30 10.87 6.08
N ILE A 23 -15.33 9.99 6.30
CA ILE A 23 -14.09 9.95 5.53
C ILE A 23 -14.28 8.90 4.44
N ASP A 24 -14.18 9.31 3.17
CA ASP A 24 -14.43 8.39 2.06
C ASP A 24 -13.24 7.48 1.74
N LYS A 25 -12.01 8.01 1.87
CA LYS A 25 -10.78 7.33 1.45
C LYS A 25 -9.57 7.71 2.30
N VAL A 26 -8.67 6.75 2.48
CA VAL A 26 -7.31 6.90 3.01
C VAL A 26 -6.31 6.61 1.90
N PHE A 27 -5.24 7.40 1.84
CA PHE A 27 -4.11 7.18 0.93
C PHE A 27 -2.83 7.05 1.76
N THR A 28 -1.96 6.12 1.40
CA THR A 28 -0.68 5.92 2.11
C THR A 28 0.46 5.57 1.15
N CYS A 29 1.67 5.95 1.55
CA CYS A 29 2.93 5.64 0.89
C CYS A 29 4.01 5.49 1.97
N GLY A 30 4.98 4.61 1.74
CA GLY A 30 6.08 4.33 2.68
C GLY A 30 6.33 2.83 2.79
N PRO A 31 7.05 2.37 3.83
CA PRO A 31 7.38 0.95 3.97
C PRO A 31 6.15 0.05 3.90
N GLU A 32 6.22 -1.05 3.16
CA GLU A 32 5.05 -1.91 2.91
C GLU A 32 4.39 -2.41 4.20
N VAL A 33 5.18 -2.75 5.22
CA VAL A 33 4.68 -3.13 6.56
C VAL A 33 3.86 -2.01 7.20
N MET A 34 4.30 -0.76 7.07
CA MET A 34 3.56 0.41 7.56
C MET A 34 2.26 0.62 6.75
N MET A 35 2.33 0.52 5.42
CA MET A 35 1.15 0.65 4.55
C MET A 35 0.11 -0.43 4.84
N GLY A 36 0.54 -1.67 5.09
CA GLY A 36 -0.33 -2.76 5.51
C GLY A 36 -1.04 -2.48 6.83
N ALA A 37 -0.33 -1.91 7.81
CA ALA A 37 -0.91 -1.51 9.09
C ALA A 37 -1.94 -0.37 8.93
N VAL A 38 -1.64 0.64 8.09
CA VAL A 38 -2.58 1.72 7.75
C VAL A 38 -3.83 1.16 7.05
N GLY A 39 -3.66 0.27 6.07
CA GLY A 39 -4.77 -0.37 5.37
C GLY A 39 -5.69 -1.15 6.31
N LYS A 40 -5.12 -1.88 7.27
CA LYS A 40 -5.88 -2.61 8.30
C LYS A 40 -6.66 -1.66 9.22
N VAL A 41 -6.08 -0.53 9.62
CA VAL A 41 -6.81 0.48 10.40
C VAL A 41 -7.97 1.04 9.58
N ALA A 42 -7.76 1.42 8.32
CA ALA A 42 -8.82 1.95 7.47
C ALA A 42 -9.95 0.92 7.24
N GLU A 43 -9.61 -0.35 7.01
CA GLU A 43 -10.55 -1.47 6.87
C GLU A 43 -11.43 -1.63 8.13
N ASN A 44 -10.86 -1.56 9.32
CA ASN A 44 -11.62 -1.66 10.58
C ASN A 44 -12.67 -0.54 10.75
N TYR A 45 -12.45 0.61 10.14
CA TYR A 45 -13.40 1.73 10.12
C TYR A 45 -14.28 1.75 8.85
N ASN A 46 -14.23 0.71 8.02
CA ASN A 46 -14.94 0.61 6.73
C ASN A 46 -14.63 1.77 5.77
N VAL A 47 -13.38 2.26 5.77
CA VAL A 47 -12.90 3.32 4.88
C VAL A 47 -12.03 2.71 3.79
N LYS A 48 -12.27 3.08 2.52
CA LYS A 48 -11.44 2.60 1.41
C LYS A 48 -10.01 3.07 1.56
N CYS A 49 -9.05 2.17 1.42
CA CYS A 49 -7.63 2.52 1.49
C CYS A 49 -6.94 2.26 0.16
N PHE A 50 -6.14 3.23 -0.29
CA PHE A 50 -5.27 3.12 -1.44
C PHE A 50 -3.82 3.28 -1.00
N LEU A 51 -2.94 2.48 -1.57
CA LEU A 51 -1.53 2.45 -1.21
C LEU A 51 -0.65 2.53 -2.45
N SER A 52 0.42 3.31 -2.36
CA SER A 52 1.41 3.43 -3.41
C SER A 52 2.42 2.29 -3.29
N VAL A 53 2.18 1.17 -3.98
CA VAL A 53 3.07 0.00 -3.91
C VAL A 53 4.46 0.34 -4.48
N GLU A 54 5.50 -0.09 -3.77
CA GLU A 54 6.87 0.20 -4.13
C GLU A 54 7.46 -0.98 -4.90
N LYS A 55 7.83 -0.76 -6.16
CA LYS A 55 8.54 -1.75 -6.98
C LYS A 55 9.78 -1.09 -7.57
N TYR A 56 10.85 -1.87 -7.76
CA TYR A 56 11.97 -1.40 -8.57
C TYR A 56 11.50 -1.15 -10.01
N MET A 57 11.56 0.10 -10.45
CA MET A 57 11.17 0.52 -11.80
C MET A 57 12.41 0.92 -12.59
N LYS A 58 12.73 0.14 -13.64
CA LYS A 58 13.83 0.49 -14.56
C LYS A 58 13.36 1.40 -15.69
N CYS A 59 12.38 0.95 -16.49
CA CYS A 59 11.90 1.74 -17.63
C CYS A 59 10.76 2.70 -17.29
N GLY A 60 9.92 2.42 -16.29
CA GLY A 60 8.74 3.23 -15.96
C GLY A 60 7.59 3.24 -16.99
N ILE A 61 7.82 2.72 -18.21
CA ILE A 61 6.87 2.78 -19.34
C ILE A 61 6.33 1.41 -19.81
N GLY A 62 6.44 0.37 -18.97
CA GLY A 62 5.83 -0.94 -19.27
C GLY A 62 6.61 -1.89 -20.19
N VAL A 63 7.84 -1.56 -20.58
CA VAL A 63 8.62 -2.37 -21.55
C VAL A 63 9.49 -3.44 -20.87
N CYS A 64 10.09 -3.15 -19.72
CA CYS A 64 11.13 -4.03 -19.13
C CYS A 64 10.61 -5.09 -18.14
N GLY A 65 9.37 -4.99 -17.65
CA GLY A 65 8.78 -5.95 -16.72
C GLY A 65 9.32 -5.96 -15.27
N GLN A 66 10.36 -5.17 -14.92
CA GLN A 66 10.96 -5.20 -13.58
C GLN A 66 9.97 -4.93 -12.43
N CYS A 67 9.01 -4.05 -12.68
CA CYS A 67 7.96 -3.70 -11.73
C CYS A 67 6.73 -4.63 -11.77
N ALA A 68 6.85 -5.83 -12.35
CA ALA A 68 5.77 -6.81 -12.37
C ALA A 68 5.42 -7.24 -10.94
N ILE A 69 4.13 -7.44 -10.67
CA ILE A 69 3.66 -8.02 -9.41
C ILE A 69 3.64 -9.53 -9.56
N ASP A 70 4.29 -10.24 -8.65
CA ASP A 70 4.47 -11.69 -8.71
C ASP A 70 3.12 -12.41 -8.85
N HIS A 71 3.07 -13.40 -9.74
CA HIS A 71 1.89 -14.23 -10.07
C HIS A 71 0.69 -13.51 -10.69
N THR A 72 0.75 -12.19 -10.90
CA THR A 72 -0.36 -11.43 -11.51
C THR A 72 -0.05 -10.93 -12.93
N GLY A 73 1.24 -10.78 -13.27
CA GLY A 73 1.67 -10.14 -14.52
C GLY A 73 1.38 -8.63 -14.57
N VAL A 74 0.81 -8.04 -13.52
CA VAL A 74 0.47 -6.62 -13.45
C VAL A 74 1.75 -5.79 -13.33
N LEU A 75 1.94 -4.83 -14.24
CA LEU A 75 3.07 -3.91 -14.17
C LEU A 75 2.69 -2.70 -13.32
N ALA A 76 3.34 -2.52 -12.17
CA ALA A 76 3.07 -1.39 -11.28
C ALA A 76 3.27 -0.02 -11.95
N CYS A 77 4.21 0.10 -12.90
CA CYS A 77 4.41 1.35 -13.65
C CYS A 77 3.30 1.68 -14.68
N VAL A 78 2.43 0.72 -15.01
CA VAL A 78 1.34 0.90 -15.99
C VAL A 78 -0.04 0.89 -15.32
N LYS A 79 -0.24 -0.03 -14.37
CA LYS A 79 -1.52 -0.24 -13.69
C LYS A 79 -1.53 0.25 -12.25
N GLY A 80 -0.38 0.63 -11.71
CA GLY A 80 -0.23 1.27 -10.41
C GLY A 80 0.32 2.69 -10.55
N PRO A 81 1.19 3.16 -9.63
CA PRO A 81 1.62 2.49 -8.38
C PRO A 81 0.57 2.55 -7.28
N VAL A 82 -0.44 3.42 -7.38
CA VAL A 82 -1.51 3.55 -6.38
C VAL A 82 -2.58 2.50 -6.64
N MET A 83 -2.76 1.58 -5.69
CA MET A 83 -3.65 0.43 -5.81
C MET A 83 -4.58 0.30 -4.60
N ASP A 84 -5.69 -0.41 -4.77
CA ASP A 84 -6.66 -0.69 -3.71
C ASP A 84 -6.08 -1.68 -2.67
N TYR A 85 -6.23 -1.40 -1.39
CA TYR A 85 -5.78 -2.26 -0.29
C TYR A 85 -6.36 -3.68 -0.38
N ASP A 86 -7.63 -3.84 -0.80
CA ASP A 86 -8.28 -5.14 -0.91
C ASP A 86 -7.68 -6.03 -2.00
N TYR A 87 -7.04 -5.41 -2.99
CA TYR A 87 -6.23 -6.10 -4.00
C TYR A 87 -4.84 -6.40 -3.43
N VAL A 88 -4.17 -5.40 -2.88
CA VAL A 88 -2.77 -5.51 -2.46
C VAL A 88 -2.56 -6.46 -1.29
N LYS A 89 -3.48 -6.53 -0.32
CA LYS A 89 -3.39 -7.45 0.83
C LYS A 89 -3.39 -8.93 0.44
N LYS A 90 -3.73 -9.26 -0.80
CA LYS A 90 -3.74 -10.63 -1.36
C LYS A 90 -2.45 -10.97 -2.13
N LEU A 91 -1.57 -9.99 -2.34
CA LEU A 91 -0.33 -10.20 -3.09
C LEU A 91 0.69 -10.92 -2.20
N SER A 92 1.33 -11.97 -2.74
CA SER A 92 2.28 -12.79 -1.98
C SER A 92 3.57 -12.05 -1.62
N GLU A 93 3.94 -11.02 -2.37
CA GLU A 93 5.16 -10.24 -2.16
C GLU A 93 4.98 -9.08 -1.17
N PHE A 94 3.78 -8.52 -1.06
CA PHE A 94 3.53 -7.31 -0.29
C PHE A 94 3.79 -7.53 1.20
N GLY A 95 4.69 -6.73 1.77
CA GLY A 95 5.13 -6.81 3.16
C GLY A 95 6.06 -7.97 3.46
N ASN A 96 6.44 -8.79 2.46
CA ASN A 96 7.27 -9.98 2.64
C ASN A 96 8.67 -9.83 2.04
N TYR A 97 8.77 -9.27 0.83
CA TYR A 97 10.05 -9.04 0.16
C TYR A 97 9.93 -7.98 -0.93
N HIS A 98 11.06 -7.35 -1.22
CA HIS A 98 11.22 -6.48 -2.39
C HIS A 98 12.28 -7.04 -3.34
N ARG A 99 12.38 -6.47 -4.54
CA ARG A 99 13.43 -6.80 -5.51
C ARG A 99 14.38 -5.63 -5.71
N ASP A 100 15.66 -5.95 -5.89
CA ASP A 100 16.66 -4.96 -6.28
C ASP A 100 16.73 -4.77 -7.81
N ALA A 101 17.72 -3.99 -8.26
CA ALA A 101 17.95 -3.70 -9.67
C ALA A 101 18.25 -4.92 -10.55
N GLN A 102 18.73 -6.02 -9.95
CA GLN A 102 19.03 -7.29 -10.63
C GLN A 102 17.82 -8.24 -10.59
N GLY A 103 16.73 -7.86 -9.92
CA GLY A 103 15.57 -8.71 -9.69
C GLY A 103 15.75 -9.70 -8.54
N LYS A 104 16.82 -9.59 -7.75
CA LYS A 104 17.03 -10.47 -6.58
C LYS A 104 16.04 -10.10 -5.49
N LYS A 105 15.40 -11.11 -4.89
CA LYS A 105 14.48 -10.95 -3.77
C LYS A 105 15.24 -10.70 -2.47
N HIS A 106 14.82 -9.68 -1.73
CA HIS A 106 15.29 -9.32 -0.41
C HIS A 106 14.10 -9.34 0.54
N HIS A 107 14.09 -10.32 1.44
CA HIS A 107 13.05 -10.48 2.44
C HIS A 107 13.20 -9.43 3.54
N HIS A 108 12.06 -8.96 4.04
CA HIS A 108 12.01 -8.05 5.19
C HIS A 108 12.30 -8.76 6.51
#